data_AF-A0A7J9YMG6-F1
#
_entry.id   AF-A0A7J9YMG6-F1
#
_cell.length_a   1.000
_cell.length_b   1.000
_cell.length_c   1.000
_cell.angle_alpha   90.00
_cell.angle_beta   90.00
_cell.angle_gamma   90.00
#
_symmetry.space_group_name_H-M   'P 1'
#
loop_
_entity.id
_entity.type
_entity.pdbx_description
1 polymer ?
#
loop_
_entity_poly.entity_id
_entity_poly.type
_entity_poly.pdbx_seq_one_letter_code
_entity_poly.pdbx_strand_id
1 'polypeptide(L)'
;MSSAVSRSGRLAESFSSHGSQEDGTDLYGMPARAPRARSLGPGIGRHDSIPAGIETIRRLGQANRFAVDATEEASAFRSNNLRRYDAVIFLSTTGDVLGKRRQSDFERYIRDGGGYVGIHSAADTEYDWP
;
A
#
# COMPACT_ATOMS: atom_id res chain seq x y z
N MET A 1 -32.32 -58.31 19.73
CA MET A 1 -31.20 -58.84 20.55
C MET A 1 -29.89 -58.51 19.84
N SER A 2 -28.90 -58.08 20.63
CA SER A 2 -27.47 -57.89 20.33
C SER A 2 -26.97 -56.70 19.51
N SER A 3 -26.72 -55.61 20.26
CA SER A 3 -25.41 -54.97 20.51
C SER A 3 -24.41 -54.65 19.38
N ALA A 4 -24.23 -53.34 19.23
CA ALA A 4 -23.00 -52.52 19.14
C ALA A 4 -21.61 -53.18 19.03
N VAL A 5 -20.79 -52.60 18.13
CA VAL A 5 -19.35 -52.40 18.34
C VAL A 5 -19.01 -50.94 18.01
N SER A 6 -18.35 -50.30 18.98
CA SER A 6 -17.77 -48.96 18.91
C SER A 6 -16.24 -49.09 18.85
N ARG A 7 -15.57 -48.28 18.01
CA ARG A 7 -14.15 -47.90 18.07
C ARG A 7 -13.99 -46.65 17.20
N SER A 8 -13.77 -45.49 17.80
CA SER A 8 -12.47 -44.90 18.19
C SER A 8 -11.86 -44.09 17.04
N GLY A 9 -11.57 -42.83 17.35
CA GLY A 9 -11.48 -41.74 16.38
C GLY A 9 -10.16 -41.59 15.64
N ARG A 10 -10.18 -40.65 14.70
CA ARG A 10 -9.03 -39.78 14.40
C ARG A 10 -9.53 -38.52 13.68
N LEU A 11 -9.08 -37.38 14.18
CA LEU A 11 -9.16 -36.06 13.57
C LEU A 11 -8.36 -36.05 12.26
N ALA A 12 -8.92 -35.45 11.21
CA ALA A 12 -8.28 -34.54 10.26
C ALA A 12 -8.99 -34.59 8.90
N GLU A 13 -8.99 -33.43 8.25
CA GLU A 13 -9.24 -33.21 6.82
C GLU A 13 -10.69 -33.00 6.40
N SER A 14 -11.13 -31.74 6.60
CA SER A 14 -12.17 -31.11 5.80
C SER A 14 -11.53 -29.96 5.03
N PHE A 15 -10.83 -30.28 3.95
CA PHE A 15 -10.59 -29.33 2.87
C PHE A 15 -11.72 -29.52 1.86
N SER A 16 -12.66 -28.58 1.85
CA SER A 16 -13.61 -28.34 0.77
C SER A 16 -14.18 -26.95 0.99
N SER A 17 -14.34 -26.06 0.02
CA SER A 17 -13.94 -25.97 -1.38
C SER A 17 -14.61 -24.68 -1.88
N HIS A 18 -14.14 -24.12 -2.99
CA HIS A 18 -14.85 -23.16 -3.84
C HIS A 18 -14.88 -21.67 -3.44
N GLY A 19 -13.83 -20.98 -3.88
CA GLY A 19 -13.94 -19.69 -4.55
C GLY A 19 -12.90 -19.66 -5.67
N SER A 20 -13.27 -20.17 -6.85
CA SER A 20 -12.38 -20.29 -8.00
C SER A 20 -11.92 -18.93 -8.51
N GLN A 21 -10.70 -18.94 -9.01
CA GLN A 21 -9.90 -17.86 -9.59
C GLN A 21 -10.65 -17.04 -10.66
N GLU A 22 -10.49 -15.72 -10.60
CA GLU A 22 -10.50 -14.88 -11.80
C GLU A 22 -9.15 -14.14 -11.88
N ASP A 23 -8.30 -14.64 -12.78
CA ASP A 23 -7.07 -14.10 -13.38
C ASP A 23 -5.95 -13.47 -12.54
N GLY A 24 -6.04 -13.43 -11.21
CA GLY A 24 -4.92 -12.94 -10.37
C GLY A 24 -4.51 -11.50 -10.68
N THR A 25 -5.37 -10.78 -11.42
CA THR A 25 -5.18 -9.41 -11.84
C THR A 25 -6.17 -8.50 -11.12
N ASP A 26 -5.74 -7.31 -10.68
CA ASP A 26 -6.69 -6.31 -10.17
C ASP A 26 -7.53 -5.69 -11.30
N LEU A 27 -8.37 -4.70 -10.96
CA LEU A 27 -9.25 -3.95 -11.86
C LEU A 27 -8.52 -3.24 -13.03
N TYR A 28 -7.19 -3.33 -13.10
CA TYR A 28 -6.36 -2.86 -14.20
C TYR A 28 -5.63 -3.98 -14.96
N GLY A 29 -5.90 -5.28 -14.70
CA GLY A 29 -5.25 -6.38 -15.40
C GLY A 29 -3.82 -6.68 -14.90
N MET A 30 -3.45 -6.26 -13.68
CA MET A 30 -2.09 -6.35 -13.15
C MET A 30 -1.90 -7.49 -12.15
N PRO A 31 -0.82 -8.31 -12.22
CA PRO A 31 -0.63 -9.45 -11.33
C PRO A 31 -0.66 -9.04 -9.85
N ALA A 32 -1.09 -9.95 -8.98
CA ALA A 32 -1.30 -9.74 -7.53
C ALA A 32 -0.12 -9.15 -6.73
N ARG A 33 1.07 -8.99 -7.35
CA ARG A 33 2.27 -8.35 -6.80
C ARG A 33 2.95 -7.40 -7.79
N ALA A 34 2.19 -6.70 -8.64
CA ALA A 34 2.73 -5.57 -9.38
C ALA A 34 3.23 -4.51 -8.39
N PRO A 35 4.34 -3.80 -8.68
CA PRO A 35 4.82 -2.78 -7.79
C PRO A 35 3.73 -1.76 -7.52
N ARG A 36 3.52 -1.41 -6.25
CA ARG A 36 2.52 -0.41 -5.88
C ARG A 36 3.24 0.82 -5.40
N ALA A 37 2.91 1.97 -6.00
CA ALA A 37 3.35 3.28 -5.55
C ALA A 37 2.22 4.03 -4.84
N ARG A 38 2.53 4.71 -3.72
CA ARG A 38 1.57 5.58 -3.01
C ARG A 38 1.93 7.04 -3.19
N SER A 39 1.07 7.87 -3.79
CA SER A 39 1.25 9.33 -3.82
C SER A 39 0.59 9.99 -2.60
N LEU A 40 1.26 10.94 -1.94
CA LEU A 40 0.73 11.85 -0.93
C LEU A 40 0.81 13.31 -1.44
N GLY A 41 -0.21 14.15 -1.17
CA GLY A 41 -0.19 15.61 -1.35
C GLY A 41 -0.30 16.37 0.00
N PRO A 42 0.06 17.67 0.08
CA PRO A 42 0.24 18.49 1.30
C PRO A 42 -1.10 18.75 2.02
N GLY A 43 -1.14 19.13 3.31
CA GLY A 43 -0.22 20.03 4.03
C GLY A 43 -0.69 21.50 3.93
N ILE A 44 -0.08 22.45 4.65
CA ILE A 44 -0.48 23.87 4.57
C ILE A 44 -0.18 24.44 3.16
N GLY A 45 -1.19 24.43 2.29
CA GLY A 45 -1.11 24.91 0.89
C GLY A 45 -1.20 23.79 -0.14
N ARG A 46 -2.41 23.41 -0.56
CA ARG A 46 -2.64 22.41 -1.62
C ARG A 46 -2.24 22.97 -2.99
N HIS A 47 -1.35 22.29 -3.70
CA HIS A 47 -0.95 22.67 -5.07
C HIS A 47 -1.95 22.15 -6.11
N ASP A 48 -2.38 23.02 -7.03
CA ASP A 48 -3.29 22.66 -8.13
C ASP A 48 -2.68 21.68 -9.15
N SER A 49 -1.36 21.49 -9.11
CA SER A 49 -0.63 20.54 -9.96
C SER A 49 -0.80 19.08 -9.55
N ILE A 50 -1.29 18.80 -8.33
CA ILE A 50 -1.38 17.43 -7.78
C ILE A 50 -2.22 16.49 -8.66
N PRO A 51 -3.42 16.86 -9.13
CA PRO A 51 -4.20 15.99 -10.02
C PRO A 51 -3.44 15.62 -11.31
N ALA A 52 -2.74 16.59 -11.92
CA ALA A 52 -1.95 16.36 -13.13
C ALA A 52 -0.72 15.47 -12.85
N GLY A 53 -0.07 15.64 -11.69
CA GLY A 53 1.03 14.79 -11.25
C GLY A 53 0.59 13.34 -11.00
N ILE A 54 -0.54 13.13 -10.31
CA ILE A 54 -1.11 11.79 -10.09
C ILE A 54 -1.41 11.10 -11.42
N GLU A 55 -2.05 11.81 -12.36
CA GLU A 55 -2.36 11.29 -13.69
C GLU A 55 -1.07 10.90 -14.45
N THR A 56 -0.04 11.72 -14.36
CA THR A 56 1.26 11.43 -14.98
C THR A 56 1.88 10.16 -14.40
N ILE A 57 1.89 10.01 -13.07
CA ILE A 57 2.43 8.82 -12.39
C ILE A 57 1.62 7.57 -12.75
N ARG A 58 0.29 7.68 -12.87
CA ARG A 58 -0.57 6.58 -13.33
C ARG A 58 -0.23 6.13 -14.75
N ARG A 59 -0.03 7.07 -15.68
CA ARG A 59 0.42 6.76 -17.05
C ARG A 59 1.78 6.07 -17.07
N LEU A 60 2.72 6.53 -16.24
CA LEU A 60 4.01 5.85 -16.07
C LEU A 60 3.82 4.43 -15.52
N GLY A 61 2.91 4.24 -14.56
CA GLY A 61 2.56 2.93 -14.01
C GLY A 61 2.02 1.98 -15.06
N GLN A 62 1.10 2.44 -15.90
CA GLN A 62 0.58 1.65 -17.03
C GLN A 62 1.69 1.28 -18.02
N ALA A 63 2.54 2.24 -18.40
CA ALA A 63 3.62 2.01 -19.35
C ALA A 63 4.71 1.06 -18.81
N ASN A 64 4.95 1.07 -17.49
CA ASN A 64 6.04 0.32 -16.86
C ASN A 64 5.55 -0.82 -15.95
N ARG A 65 4.27 -1.19 -16.04
CA ARG A 65 3.64 -2.32 -15.34
C ARG A 65 3.71 -2.25 -13.81
N PHE A 66 3.40 -1.09 -13.24
CA PHE A 66 3.18 -0.91 -11.80
C PHE A 66 1.84 -0.21 -11.52
N ALA A 67 1.20 -0.58 -10.41
CA ALA A 67 -0.05 0.02 -9.96
C ALA A 67 0.22 1.26 -9.09
N VAL A 68 -0.72 2.21 -9.11
CA VAL A 68 -0.58 3.48 -8.40
C VAL A 68 -1.83 3.75 -7.58
N ASP A 69 -1.66 3.82 -6.26
CA ASP A 69 -2.68 4.33 -5.35
C ASP A 69 -2.35 5.78 -5.00
N ALA A 70 -3.33 6.67 -5.06
CA ALA A 70 -3.17 8.06 -4.63
C ALA A 70 -4.05 8.34 -3.41
N THR A 71 -3.52 9.09 -2.46
CA THR A 71 -4.27 9.54 -1.28
C THR A 71 -3.74 10.89 -0.81
N GLU A 72 -4.57 11.62 -0.08
CA GLU A 72 -4.14 12.79 0.69
C GLU A 72 -4.22 12.51 2.20
N GLU A 73 -4.56 11.27 2.55
CA GLU A 73 -4.79 10.87 3.93
C GLU A 73 -3.51 10.34 4.58
N ALA A 74 -2.97 11.11 5.53
CA ALA A 74 -1.85 10.67 6.35
C ALA A 74 -2.16 9.37 7.14
N SER A 75 -3.43 9.03 7.34
CA SER A 75 -3.85 7.79 8.03
C SER A 75 -3.42 6.51 7.28
N ALA A 76 -3.07 6.65 6.00
CA ALA A 76 -2.48 5.58 5.21
C ALA A 76 -1.05 5.21 5.65
N PHE A 77 -0.32 6.08 6.36
CA PHE A 77 1.06 5.85 6.81
C PHE A 77 1.09 4.99 8.08
N ARG A 78 0.66 3.75 7.92
CA ARG A 78 0.69 2.71 8.95
C ARG A 78 1.31 1.44 8.38
N SER A 79 2.08 0.74 9.18
CA SER A 79 2.95 -0.34 8.69
C SER A 79 2.24 -1.45 7.94
N ASN A 80 1.05 -1.88 8.39
CA ASN A 80 0.28 -2.90 7.67
C ASN A 80 -0.12 -2.48 6.25
N ASN A 81 -0.33 -1.17 6.05
CA ASN A 81 -0.64 -0.60 4.75
C ASN A 81 0.62 -0.40 3.90
N LEU A 82 1.69 0.13 4.49
CA LEU A 82 2.97 0.41 3.81
C LEU A 82 3.62 -0.85 3.24
N ARG A 83 3.50 -2.00 3.92
CA ARG A 83 4.00 -3.30 3.44
C ARG A 83 3.39 -3.80 2.12
N ARG A 84 2.37 -3.11 1.59
CA ARG A 84 1.76 -3.41 0.28
C ARG A 84 2.43 -2.68 -0.87
N TYR A 85 3.35 -1.75 -0.60
CA TYR A 85 3.92 -0.83 -1.56
C TYR A 85 5.43 -1.02 -1.66
N ASP A 86 5.95 -1.09 -2.88
CA ASP A 86 7.39 -1.12 -3.12
C ASP A 86 8.00 0.27 -3.03
N ALA A 87 7.21 1.31 -3.32
CA ALA A 87 7.62 2.71 -3.18
C ALA A 87 6.51 3.61 -2.63
N VAL A 88 6.92 4.66 -1.93
CA VAL A 88 6.07 5.79 -1.55
C VAL A 88 6.57 7.06 -2.26
N ILE A 89 5.64 7.81 -2.82
CA ILE A 89 5.87 9.06 -3.53
C ILE A 89 5.23 10.20 -2.73
N PHE A 90 6.01 11.20 -2.36
CA PHE A 90 5.47 12.47 -1.88
C PHE A 90 5.42 13.42 -3.07
N LEU A 91 4.21 13.84 -3.45
CA LEU A 91 3.95 14.69 -4.61
C LEU A 91 3.50 16.07 -4.14
N SER A 92 4.44 17.02 -4.16
CA SER A 92 4.21 18.40 -3.73
C SER A 92 3.64 18.51 -2.31
N THR A 93 3.99 17.59 -1.39
CA THR A 93 3.69 17.75 0.04
C THR A 93 4.46 18.93 0.62
N THR A 94 4.03 19.52 1.73
CA THR A 94 4.64 20.71 2.35
C THR A 94 4.25 20.76 3.82
N GLY A 95 5.18 21.15 4.68
CA GLY A 95 4.98 21.21 6.14
C GLY A 95 4.92 19.84 6.79
N ASP A 96 4.41 19.79 8.03
CA ASP A 96 4.28 18.55 8.78
C ASP A 96 2.95 17.86 8.44
N VAL A 97 3.04 16.74 7.72
CA VAL A 97 1.89 15.98 7.21
C VAL A 97 1.68 14.67 7.97
N LEU A 98 2.70 14.17 8.67
CA LEU A 98 2.71 12.95 9.47
C LEU A 98 2.90 13.28 10.94
N GLY A 99 1.98 12.79 11.79
CA GLY A 99 2.24 12.76 13.23
C GLY A 99 3.29 11.71 13.61
N LYS A 100 3.94 11.87 14.77
CA LYS A 100 5.03 11.01 15.31
C LYS A 100 4.89 9.50 15.08
N ARG A 101 3.68 8.95 15.27
CA ARG A 101 3.44 7.51 15.06
C ARG A 101 3.61 7.10 13.60
N ARG A 102 3.13 7.93 12.68
CA ARG A 102 3.18 7.70 11.22
C ARG A 102 4.58 7.96 10.69
N GLN A 103 5.27 8.95 11.26
CA GLN A 103 6.69 9.15 11.07
C GLN A 103 7.46 7.86 11.38
N SER A 104 7.34 7.32 12.60
CA SER A 104 7.99 6.07 13.00
C SER A 104 7.61 4.86 12.11
N ASP A 105 6.35 4.74 11.70
CA ASP A 105 5.90 3.70 10.77
C ASP A 105 6.56 3.83 9.38
N PHE A 106 6.74 5.06 8.88
CA PHE A 106 7.39 5.32 7.59
C PHE A 106 8.91 5.13 7.66
N GLU A 107 9.54 5.57 8.74
CA GLU A 107 10.93 5.30 9.07
C GLU A 107 11.25 3.79 9.04
N ARG A 108 10.39 2.96 9.66
CA ARG A 108 10.53 1.50 9.60
C ARG A 108 10.38 0.99 8.17
N TYR A 109 9.41 1.48 7.41
CA TYR A 109 9.25 1.12 5.99
C TYR A 109 10.52 1.36 5.17
N ILE A 110 11.19 2.50 5.36
CA ILE A 110 12.47 2.80 4.69
C ILE A 110 13.58 1.84 5.16
N ARG A 111 13.71 1.61 6.48
CA ARG A 111 14.71 0.68 7.03
C ARG A 111 14.51 -0.76 6.53
N ASP A 112 13.28 -1.16 6.29
CA ASP A 112 12.90 -2.49 5.77
C ASP A 112 13.09 -2.61 4.23
N GLY A 113 13.64 -1.58 3.57
CA GLY A 113 13.98 -1.58 2.14
C GLY A 113 12.92 -0.98 1.22
N GLY A 114 11.91 -0.29 1.76
CA GLY A 114 10.92 0.43 0.98
C GLY A 114 11.49 1.62 0.22
N GLY A 115 11.06 1.84 -1.02
CA GLY A 115 11.49 2.97 -1.85
C GLY A 115 10.80 4.29 -1.48
N TYR A 116 11.51 5.41 -1.66
CA TYR A 116 10.95 6.75 -1.51
C TYR A 116 11.29 7.64 -2.70
N VAL A 117 10.32 8.44 -3.12
CA VAL A 117 10.49 9.48 -4.14
C VAL A 117 9.80 10.76 -3.66
N GLY A 118 10.55 11.86 -3.55
CA GLY A 118 9.99 13.20 -3.34
C GLY A 118 9.94 13.98 -4.66
N ILE A 119 8.81 14.64 -4.94
CA ILE A 119 8.61 15.47 -6.13
C ILE A 119 8.20 16.89 -5.72
N HIS A 120 8.90 17.89 -6.25
CA HIS A 120 8.65 19.33 -6.02
C HIS A 120 8.77 19.70 -4.54
N SER A 121 7.75 20.34 -3.96
CA SER A 121 7.71 20.77 -2.55
C SER A 121 7.83 19.63 -1.56
N ALA A 122 7.86 18.36 -1.98
CA ALA A 122 8.16 17.25 -1.07
C ALA A 122 9.47 17.41 -0.28
N ALA A 123 10.42 18.23 -0.75
CA ALA A 123 11.61 18.61 0.03
C ALA A 123 11.30 19.54 1.22
N ASP A 124 10.19 20.28 1.17
CA ASP A 124 9.65 21.19 2.19
C ASP A 124 8.71 20.46 3.18
N THR A 125 8.86 19.14 3.34
CA THR A 125 7.96 18.30 4.13
C THR A 125 8.67 17.77 5.37
N GLU A 126 8.00 17.80 6.52
CA GLU A 126 8.48 17.30 7.82
C GLU A 126 9.72 18.03 8.37
N TYR A 127 9.66 19.36 8.42
CA TYR A 127 10.79 20.21 8.82
C TYR A 127 11.38 19.88 10.19
N ASP A 128 10.51 19.47 11.12
CA ASP A 128 10.89 19.19 12.51
C ASP A 128 11.12 17.68 12.77
N TRP A 129 11.17 16.84 11.74
CA TRP A 129 11.47 15.42 11.87
C TRP A 129 13.00 15.17 11.81
N PRO A 130 13.65 14.81 12.94
CA PRO A 130 15.10 14.63 13.04
C PRO A 130 15.64 13.36 12.36
#